data_AF-A0A0M3IRD5-F1
#
_entry.id   AF-A0A0M3IRD5-F1
#
_cell.length_a   1.000
_cell.length_b   1.000
_cell.length_c   1.000
_cell.angle_alpha   90.00
_cell.angle_beta   90.00
_cell.angle_gamma   90.00
#
_symmetry.space_group_name_H-M   'P 1'
#
loop_
_entity.id
_entity.type
_entity.pdbx_description
1 polymer ?
#
loop_
_entity_poly.entity_id
_entity_poly.type
_entity_poly.pdbx_seq_one_letter_code
_entity_poly.pdbx_strand_id
1 'polypeptide(L)'
;MKFSYKDIIGEHYHLQQTVVAYRIQFQRWNTIRLEDVLRYLRLSMRHQFRELFTRTVVIIANVHYSTFVRDYNSNSTGEQLEIYKELKDSSVPVDGNVLRKIESTYHSGRHTKRILRCKKSDYCDR
;
A
#
# COMPACT_ATOMS: atom_id res chain seq x y z
N MET A 1 -10.56 29.02 -25.86
CA MET A 1 -11.13 27.70 -25.51
C MET A 1 -12.18 27.91 -24.42
N LYS A 2 -13.42 27.47 -24.62
CA LYS A 2 -14.49 27.53 -23.60
C LYS A 2 -14.74 26.10 -23.12
N PHE A 3 -14.33 25.78 -21.89
CA PHE A 3 -14.73 24.52 -21.24
C PHE A 3 -16.22 24.59 -20.89
N SER A 4 -16.99 23.57 -21.28
CA SER A 4 -18.43 23.51 -21.00
C SER A 4 -18.66 23.06 -19.55
N TYR A 5 -19.63 23.67 -18.86
CA TYR A 5 -19.99 23.32 -17.47
C TYR A 5 -20.36 21.83 -17.30
N LYS A 6 -20.77 21.18 -18.40
CA LYS A 6 -21.07 19.74 -18.44
C LYS A 6 -19.82 18.84 -18.38
N ASP A 7 -18.67 19.32 -18.86
CA ASP A 7 -17.42 18.55 -18.88
C ASP A 7 -16.79 18.49 -17.47
N ILE A 8 -16.88 19.60 -16.73
CA ILE A 8 -16.37 19.72 -15.35
C ILE A 8 -17.19 18.82 -14.41
N ILE A 9 -18.51 18.77 -14.59
CA ILE A 9 -19.41 17.95 -13.77
C ILE A 9 -19.22 16.45 -14.08
N GLY A 10 -19.04 16.08 -15.35
CA GLY A 10 -18.76 14.71 -15.77
C GLY A 10 -17.48 14.14 -15.15
N GLU A 11 -16.39 14.92 -15.12
CA GLU A 11 -15.15 14.52 -14.44
C GLU A 11 -15.31 14.44 -12.91
N HIS A 12 -16.06 15.36 -12.30
CA HIS A 12 -16.27 15.37 -10.85
C HIS A 12 -17.08 14.16 -10.35
N TYR A 13 -18.09 13.72 -11.11
CA TYR A 13 -18.85 12.50 -10.78
C TYR A 13 -18.03 11.24 -10.98
N HIS A 14 -17.19 11.17 -12.01
CA HIS A 14 -16.29 10.04 -12.23
C HIS A 14 -15.23 9.91 -11.14
N LEU A 15 -14.65 11.04 -10.71
CA LEU A 15 -13.70 11.11 -9.61
C LEU A 15 -14.34 10.76 -8.27
N GLN A 16 -15.60 11.16 -8.03
CA GLN A 16 -16.30 10.76 -6.80
C GLN A 16 -16.65 9.27 -6.78
N GLN A 17 -17.06 8.68 -7.91
CA GLN A 17 -17.30 7.25 -7.99
C GLN A 17 -16.01 6.43 -7.82
N THR A 18 -14.90 6.86 -8.42
CA THR A 18 -13.59 6.21 -8.22
C THR A 18 -13.08 6.38 -6.78
N VAL A 19 -13.20 7.56 -6.16
CA VAL A 19 -12.78 7.76 -4.77
C VAL A 19 -13.64 6.94 -3.80
N VAL A 20 -14.96 6.86 -4.01
CA VAL A 20 -15.86 6.05 -3.19
C VAL A 20 -15.59 4.56 -3.40
N ALA A 21 -15.39 4.09 -4.63
CA ALA A 21 -15.01 2.71 -4.91
C ALA A 21 -13.65 2.34 -4.29
N TYR A 22 -12.66 3.23 -4.40
CA TYR A 22 -11.35 3.07 -3.77
C TYR A 22 -11.49 3.03 -2.25
N ARG A 23 -12.36 3.87 -1.67
CA ARG A 23 -12.59 3.94 -0.21
C ARG A 23 -13.35 2.70 0.30
N ILE A 24 -14.31 2.18 -0.44
CA ILE A 24 -15.05 0.94 -0.12
C ILE A 24 -14.12 -0.28 -0.25
N GLN A 25 -13.29 -0.33 -1.31
CA GLN A 25 -12.30 -1.39 -1.48
C GLN A 25 -11.21 -1.31 -0.40
N PHE A 26 -10.72 -0.10 -0.08
CA PHE A 26 -9.79 0.16 1.02
C PHE A 26 -10.38 -0.22 2.39
N GLN A 27 -11.68 0.01 2.61
CA GLN A 27 -12.35 -0.43 3.85
C GLN A 27 -12.35 -1.95 4.01
N ARG A 28 -12.52 -2.73 2.93
CA ARG A 28 -12.39 -4.21 2.99
C ARG A 28 -10.96 -4.67 3.27
N TRP A 29 -9.95 -3.94 2.77
CA TRP A 29 -8.54 -4.25 3.02
C TRP A 29 -8.05 -3.80 4.40
N ASN A 30 -8.77 -2.94 5.12
CA ASN A 30 -8.41 -2.61 6.50
C ASN A 30 -8.87 -3.67 7.51
N THR A 31 -9.81 -4.54 7.12
CA THR A 31 -10.39 -5.59 7.96
C THR A 31 -9.77 -6.96 7.72
N ILE A 32 -8.96 -7.10 6.68
CA ILE A 32 -8.25 -8.36 6.39
C ILE A 32 -7.18 -8.59 7.46
N ARG A 33 -6.95 -9.86 7.82
CA ARG A 33 -5.89 -10.21 8.77
C ARG A 33 -4.54 -10.20 8.07
N LEU A 34 -3.50 -9.84 8.81
CA LEU A 34 -2.13 -9.83 8.29
C LEU A 34 -1.73 -11.19 7.71
N GLU A 35 -2.10 -12.28 8.39
CA GLU A 35 -1.83 -13.67 7.95
C GLU A 35 -2.35 -13.94 6.53
N ASP A 36 -3.58 -13.52 6.24
CA ASP A 36 -4.18 -13.69 4.91
C ASP A 36 -3.46 -12.85 3.86
N VAL A 37 -3.11 -11.61 4.19
CA VAL A 37 -2.34 -10.74 3.28
C VAL A 37 -0.96 -11.32 3.00
N LEU A 38 -0.30 -11.91 3.99
CA LEU A 38 1.00 -12.58 3.82
C LEU A 38 0.88 -13.81 2.91
N ARG A 39 -0.20 -14.60 3.04
CA ARG A 39 -0.47 -15.72 2.11
C ARG A 39 -0.71 -15.24 0.69
N TYR A 40 -1.47 -14.16 0.49
CA TYR A 40 -1.67 -13.57 -0.84
C TYR A 40 -0.37 -13.00 -1.42
N LEU A 41 0.47 -12.38 -0.58
CA LEU A 41 1.78 -11.90 -1.00
C LEU A 41 2.66 -13.07 -1.46
N ARG A 42 2.75 -14.13 -0.66
CA ARG A 42 3.49 -15.36 -1.00
C ARG A 42 3.01 -15.97 -2.32
N LEU A 43 1.69 -16.08 -2.49
CA LEU A 43 1.07 -16.57 -3.73
C LEU A 43 1.45 -15.68 -4.92
N SER A 44 1.36 -14.36 -4.76
CA SER A 44 1.68 -13.41 -5.82
C SER A 44 3.13 -13.48 -6.28
N MET A 45 4.06 -13.76 -5.37
CA MET A 45 5.49 -13.93 -5.69
C MET A 45 5.72 -15.21 -6.48
N ARG A 46 5.13 -16.33 -6.02
CA ARG A 46 5.29 -17.65 -6.66
C ARG A 46 4.72 -17.68 -8.08
N HIS A 47 3.61 -17.00 -8.32
CA HIS A 47 2.94 -16.96 -9.62
C HIS A 47 3.19 -15.67 -10.42
N GLN A 48 4.04 -14.78 -9.93
CA GLN A 48 4.41 -13.52 -10.58
C GLN A 48 3.21 -12.59 -10.86
N PHE A 49 2.17 -12.62 -10.01
CA PHE A 49 1.01 -11.74 -10.11
C PHE A 49 1.35 -10.33 -9.62
N ARG A 50 1.91 -9.51 -10.51
CA ARG A 50 2.44 -8.16 -10.20
C ARG A 50 1.43 -7.24 -9.52
N GLU A 51 0.18 -7.27 -9.95
CA GLU A 51 -0.86 -6.40 -9.37
C GLU A 51 -1.21 -6.82 -7.94
N LEU A 52 -1.38 -8.13 -7.70
CA LEU A 52 -1.64 -8.67 -6.36
C LEU A 52 -0.44 -8.43 -5.43
N PHE A 53 0.78 -8.61 -5.95
CA PHE A 53 2.02 -8.30 -5.23
C PHE A 53 2.05 -6.84 -4.77
N THR A 54 1.82 -5.90 -5.71
CA THR A 54 1.85 -4.47 -5.41
C THR A 54 0.78 -4.10 -4.38
N ARG A 55 -0.45 -4.61 -4.54
CA ARG A 55 -1.56 -4.35 -3.62
C ARG A 55 -1.26 -4.87 -2.20
N THR A 56 -0.79 -6.11 -2.09
CA THR A 56 -0.47 -6.72 -0.78
C THR A 56 0.67 -6.00 -0.07
N VAL A 57 1.74 -5.60 -0.78
CA VAL A 57 2.82 -4.75 -0.24
C VAL A 57 2.28 -3.43 0.30
N VAL A 58 1.44 -2.73 -0.47
CA VAL A 58 0.84 -1.45 -0.07
C VAL A 58 -0.04 -1.61 1.17
N ILE A 59 -0.80 -2.70 1.27
CA ILE A 59 -1.67 -2.98 2.43
C ILE A 59 -0.81 -3.26 3.66
N ILE A 60 0.21 -4.12 3.57
CA ILE A 60 1.11 -4.39 4.69
C ILE A 60 1.75 -3.09 5.15
N ALA A 61 2.30 -2.29 4.23
CA ALA A 61 2.93 -1.03 4.55
C ALA A 61 1.98 -0.02 5.21
N ASN A 62 0.75 0.14 4.72
CA ASN A 62 -0.13 1.21 5.23
C ASN A 62 -1.01 0.81 6.41
N VAL A 63 -1.36 -0.47 6.53
CA VAL A 63 -2.35 -0.97 7.49
C VAL A 63 -1.68 -1.79 8.59
N HIS A 64 -0.79 -2.71 8.23
CA HIS A 64 -0.29 -3.72 9.16
C HIS A 64 1.17 -3.56 9.56
N TYR A 65 1.87 -2.50 9.12
CA TYR A 65 3.33 -2.44 9.19
C TYR A 65 3.87 -2.61 10.61
N SER A 66 3.24 -2.00 11.61
CA SER A 66 3.65 -2.16 13.02
C SER A 66 3.54 -3.61 13.51
N THR A 67 2.44 -4.28 13.16
CA THR A 67 2.19 -5.68 13.51
C THR A 67 3.13 -6.60 12.74
N PHE A 68 3.34 -6.32 11.46
CA PHE A 68 4.28 -7.05 10.61
C PHE A 68 5.71 -7.03 11.15
N VAL A 69 6.23 -5.86 11.52
CA VAL A 69 7.59 -5.74 12.07
C VAL A 69 7.69 -6.45 13.42
N ARG A 70 6.68 -6.32 14.28
CA ARG A 70 6.65 -7.02 15.56
C ARG A 70 6.66 -8.53 15.38
N ASP A 71 5.81 -9.05 14.50
CA ASP A 71 5.65 -10.49 14.29
C ASP A 71 6.85 -11.09 13.53
N TYR A 72 7.48 -10.32 12.64
CA TYR A 72 8.74 -10.71 11.99
C TYR A 72 9.90 -10.84 12.99
N ASN A 73 9.96 -9.94 13.99
CA ASN A 73 11.01 -9.93 15.00
C ASN A 73 10.70 -10.80 16.22
N SER A 74 9.45 -11.24 16.38
CA SER A 74 9.11 -12.28 17.35
C SER A 74 9.55 -13.63 16.78
N ASN A 75 9.83 -14.61 17.65
CA ASN A 75 10.19 -15.97 17.24
C ASN A 75 8.98 -16.68 16.61
N SER A 76 8.59 -16.24 15.41
CA SER A 76 7.52 -16.80 14.60
C SER A 76 7.81 -18.29 14.32
N THR A 77 6.76 -19.11 14.30
CA THR A 77 6.85 -20.56 14.07
C THR A 77 5.91 -21.00 12.95
N GLY A 78 6.19 -22.15 12.35
CA GLY A 78 5.31 -22.76 11.34
C GLY A 78 5.24 -21.98 10.03
N GLU A 79 4.05 -21.90 9.43
CA GLU A 79 3.85 -21.32 8.08
C GLU A 79 4.31 -19.86 7.99
N GLN A 80 4.08 -19.06 9.03
CA GLN A 80 4.40 -17.64 9.01
C GLN A 80 5.91 -17.39 8.98
N LEU A 81 6.69 -18.22 9.69
CA LEU A 81 8.16 -18.18 9.61
C LEU A 81 8.65 -18.50 8.19
N GLU A 82 8.07 -19.50 7.54
CA GLU A 82 8.43 -19.87 6.18
C GLU A 82 8.11 -18.75 5.19
N ILE A 83 6.98 -18.06 5.36
CA ILE A 83 6.69 -16.87 4.56
C ILE A 83 7.75 -15.80 4.80
N TYR A 84 8.11 -15.48 6.05
CA TYR A 84 9.12 -14.46 6.32
C TYR A 84 10.49 -14.79 5.74
N LYS A 85 10.92 -16.05 5.77
CA LYS A 85 12.14 -16.51 5.07
C LYS A 85 12.03 -16.28 3.56
N GLU A 86 10.92 -16.68 2.94
CA GLU A 86 10.68 -16.44 1.51
C GLU A 86 10.71 -14.94 1.16
N LEU A 87 10.15 -14.08 2.00
CA LEU A 87 10.22 -12.62 1.80
C LEU A 87 11.64 -12.09 1.91
N LYS A 88 12.43 -12.61 2.86
CA LYS A 88 13.83 -12.20 3.07
C LYS A 88 14.73 -12.62 1.91
N ASP A 89 14.54 -13.84 1.42
CA ASP A 89 15.36 -14.46 0.38
C ASP A 89 14.91 -14.12 -1.04
N SER A 90 13.73 -13.49 -1.17
CA SER A 90 13.23 -13.01 -2.45
C SER A 90 14.14 -11.97 -3.10
N SER A 91 14.15 -11.96 -4.43
CA SER A 91 14.81 -10.94 -5.23
C SER A 91 13.76 -10.04 -5.90
N VAL A 92 13.76 -8.75 -5.55
CA VAL A 92 12.88 -7.74 -6.15
C VAL A 92 13.75 -6.67 -6.83
N PRO A 93 13.42 -6.24 -8.07
CA PRO A 93 14.12 -5.14 -8.70
C PRO A 93 14.13 -3.90 -7.81
N VAL A 94 15.27 -3.19 -7.77
CA VAL A 94 15.49 -1.94 -7.04
C VAL A 94 15.61 -2.09 -5.51
N ASP A 95 14.69 -2.78 -4.86
CA ASP A 95 14.62 -2.84 -3.40
C ASP A 95 15.38 -4.04 -2.79
N GLY A 96 15.92 -4.93 -3.63
CA GLY A 96 16.70 -6.09 -3.21
C GLY A 96 15.80 -7.26 -2.81
N ASN A 97 15.00 -7.11 -1.77
CA ASN A 97 14.02 -8.11 -1.34
C ASN A 97 12.67 -7.50 -0.94
N VAL A 98 11.67 -8.35 -0.75
CA VAL A 98 10.31 -7.92 -0.43
C VAL A 98 10.22 -7.24 0.94
N LEU A 99 11.03 -7.63 1.93
CA LEU A 99 11.05 -6.95 3.24
C LEU A 99 11.45 -5.48 3.09
N ARG A 100 12.54 -5.21 2.37
CA ARG A 100 13.00 -3.85 2.07
C ARG A 100 11.99 -3.10 1.21
N LYS A 101 11.30 -3.79 0.28
CA LYS A 101 10.21 -3.18 -0.49
C LYS A 101 9.09 -2.67 0.41
N ILE A 102 8.66 -3.47 1.37
CA ILE A 102 7.60 -3.10 2.32
C ILE A 102 8.02 -1.92 3.19
N GLU A 103 9.25 -1.96 3.72
CA GLU A 103 9.84 -0.86 4.50
C GLU A 103 9.93 0.45 3.69
N SER A 104 10.50 0.38 2.50
CA SER A 104 10.58 1.50 1.54
C SER A 104 9.20 2.10 1.27
N THR A 105 8.21 1.25 0.96
CA THR A 105 6.82 1.68 0.70
C THR A 105 6.20 2.40 1.91
N TYR A 106 6.42 1.88 3.13
CA TYR A 106 5.93 2.50 4.35
C TYR A 106 6.52 3.90 4.57
N HIS A 107 7.85 4.01 4.44
CA HIS A 107 8.53 5.28 4.62
C HIS A 107 8.14 6.27 3.53
N SER A 108 8.11 5.88 2.26
CA SER A 108 7.64 6.75 1.17
C SER A 108 6.21 7.25 1.43
N GLY A 109 5.30 6.37 1.86
CA GLY A 109 3.92 6.76 2.19
C GLY A 109 3.85 7.80 3.32
N ARG A 110 4.69 7.67 4.35
CA ARG A 110 4.80 8.65 5.45
C ARG A 110 5.38 9.98 4.98
N HIS A 111 6.43 9.95 4.17
CA HIS A 111 7.08 11.16 3.64
C HIS A 111 6.13 11.93 2.71
N THR A 112 5.42 11.25 1.82
CA THR A 112 4.41 11.86 0.94
C THR A 112 3.27 12.51 1.75
N LYS A 113 2.74 11.82 2.77
CA LYS A 113 1.74 12.41 3.68
C LYS A 113 2.26 13.67 4.39
N ARG A 114 3.57 13.74 4.69
CA ARG A 114 4.18 14.93 5.31
C ARG A 114 4.31 16.09 4.32
N ILE A 115 4.72 15.83 3.08
CA ILE A 115 4.87 16.85 2.03
C ILE A 115 3.50 17.42 1.64
N LEU A 116 2.50 16.56 1.46
CA LEU A 116 1.13 16.97 1.12
C LEU A 116 0.40 17.70 2.25
N ARG A 117 0.98 17.73 3.47
CA ARG A 117 0.52 18.57 4.58
C ARG A 117 1.08 20.00 4.53
N CYS A 118 1.64 20.44 3.40
CA CYS A 118 2.05 21.83 3.19
C CYS A 118 0.97 22.77 3.75
N LYS A 119 1.36 23.61 4.71
CA LYS A 119 0.42 24.37 5.53
C LYS A 119 -0.32 25.35 4.62
N LYS A 120 -1.62 25.51 4.88
CA LYS A 120 -2.46 26.53 4.25
C LYS A 120 -1.88 27.96 4.40
N SER A 121 -0.95 28.18 5.32
CA SER A 121 -0.25 29.46 5.53
C SER A 121 0.74 29.82 4.43
N ASP A 122 1.21 28.87 3.63
CA ASP A 122 2.31 29.13 2.68
C ASP A 122 1.81 29.68 1.34
N TYR A 123 0.49 29.90 1.20
CA TYR A 123 -0.17 30.47 0.01
C TYR A 123 -0.86 31.82 0.26
N CYS A 124 -0.73 32.40 1.46
CA CYS A 124 -1.17 33.77 1.73
C CYS A 124 0.04 34.61 2.14
N ASP A 125 0.91 34.91 1.17
CA ASP A 125 1.73 36.12 1.15
C ASP A 125 2.41 36.20 -0.23
N ARG A 126 1.70 36.84 -1.18
CA ARG A 126 2.23 37.70 -2.24
C ARG A 126 1.09 38.32 -3.04
#